data_AF-A0A7X6PW83-F1
#
_entry.id   AF-A0A7X6PW83-F1
#
_cell.length_a   1.000
_cell.length_b   1.000
_cell.length_c   1.000
_cell.angle_alpha   90.00
_cell.angle_beta   90.00
_cell.angle_gamma   90.00
#
_symmetry.space_group_name_H-M   'P 1'
#
loop_
_entity.id
_entity.type
_entity.pdbx_description
1 polymer ?
#
loop_
_entity_poly.entity_id
_entity_poly.type
_entity_poly.pdbx_seq_one_letter_code
_entity_poly.pdbx_strand_id
1 'polypeptide(L)'
;MAGMKRAVELGIVKSHETGILDSTAHMLKFASFQEKYFNDSFEPEYNVKPVSGLKNSPIPVKPADLNRYPLPGKPLSGKDMDEFVFRMSTEIADILGLEKR
;
A
#
# COMPACT_ATOMS: atom_id res chain seq x y z
N MET A 1 13.63 -13.86 5.76
CA MET A 1 14.05 -13.30 4.46
C MET A 1 15.47 -12.72 4.46
N ALA A 2 15.90 -11.94 5.48
CA ALA A 2 17.22 -11.28 5.48
C ALA A 2 18.41 -12.23 5.22
N GLY A 3 18.43 -13.41 5.86
CA GLY A 3 19.48 -14.42 5.63
C GLY A 3 19.53 -14.93 4.18
N MET A 4 18.37 -15.19 3.56
CA MET A 4 18.29 -15.60 2.15
C MET A 4 18.83 -14.51 1.21
N LYS A 5 18.42 -13.25 1.42
CA LYS A 5 18.94 -12.10 0.66
C LYS A 5 20.47 -12.05 0.74
N ARG A 6 21.02 -12.21 1.95
CA ARG A 6 22.48 -12.19 2.16
C ARG A 6 23.19 -13.38 1.51
N ALA A 7 22.61 -14.57 1.57
CA ALA A 7 23.17 -15.77 0.95
C ALA A 7 23.26 -15.65 -0.58
N VAL A 8 22.27 -15.02 -1.22
CA VAL A 8 22.29 -14.70 -2.66
C VAL A 8 23.36 -13.67 -2.98
N GLU A 9 23.47 -12.58 -2.20
CA GLU A 9 24.52 -11.55 -2.38
C GLU A 9 25.94 -12.13 -2.25
N LEU A 10 26.12 -13.15 -1.40
CA LEU A 10 27.41 -13.82 -1.18
C LEU A 10 27.68 -14.94 -2.20
N GLY A 11 26.74 -15.24 -3.10
CA GLY A 11 26.87 -16.35 -4.06
C GLY A 11 26.81 -17.75 -3.44
N ILE A 12 26.38 -17.86 -2.17
CA ILE A 12 26.17 -19.14 -1.50
C ILE A 12 24.97 -19.88 -2.13
N VAL A 13 23.95 -19.11 -2.55
CA VAL A 13 22.77 -19.58 -3.26
C VAL A 13 22.70 -18.87 -4.60
N LYS A 14 22.37 -19.60 -5.69
CA LYS A 14 22.34 -19.02 -7.03
C LYS A 14 21.02 -18.30 -7.28
N SER A 15 21.07 -17.22 -8.07
CA SER A 15 19.87 -16.41 -8.36
C SER A 15 18.77 -17.13 -9.14
N HIS A 16 19.07 -18.25 -9.80
CA HIS A 16 18.09 -19.06 -10.53
C HIS A 16 17.48 -20.20 -9.70
N GLU A 17 17.89 -20.33 -8.43
CA GLU A 17 17.34 -21.35 -7.53
C GLU A 17 16.05 -20.85 -6.86
N THR A 18 15.14 -21.78 -6.56
CA THR A 18 13.90 -21.45 -5.85
C THR A 18 14.11 -21.63 -4.34
N GLY A 19 14.00 -20.53 -3.58
CA GLY A 19 14.07 -20.56 -2.12
C GLY A 19 12.68 -20.68 -1.47
N ILE A 20 12.53 -21.64 -0.56
CA ILE A 20 11.33 -21.79 0.27
C ILE A 20 11.61 -21.19 1.66
N LEU A 21 10.80 -20.22 2.07
CA LEU A 21 10.92 -19.54 3.36
C LEU A 21 9.75 -19.97 4.26
N ASP A 22 10.07 -20.44 5.46
CA ASP A 22 9.04 -20.74 6.45
C ASP A 22 8.61 -19.46 7.20
N SER A 23 7.30 -19.23 7.28
CA SER A 23 6.71 -18.11 8.02
C SER A 23 6.32 -18.59 9.41
N THR A 24 7.25 -18.46 10.35
CA THR A 24 7.11 -19.00 11.71
C THR A 24 6.09 -18.28 12.59
N ALA A 25 5.54 -17.15 12.14
CA ALA A 25 4.56 -16.37 12.87
C ALA A 25 3.56 -15.67 11.93
N HIS A 26 2.36 -15.40 12.47
CA HIS A 26 1.33 -14.64 11.77
C HIS A 26 1.62 -13.13 11.86
N MET A 27 1.40 -12.40 10.75
CA MET A 27 1.69 -10.97 10.63
C MET A 27 1.06 -10.10 11.73
N LEU A 28 -0.16 -10.43 12.18
CA LEU A 28 -0.88 -9.68 13.22
C LEU A 28 -0.11 -9.53 14.54
N LYS A 29 0.80 -10.46 14.86
CA LYS A 29 1.66 -10.34 16.06
C LYS A 29 2.60 -9.13 15.99
N PHE A 30 2.80 -8.57 14.80
CA PHE A 30 3.72 -7.46 14.52
C PHE A 30 3.00 -6.19 14.06
N ALA A 31 1.66 -6.11 14.21
CA ALA A 31 0.89 -4.94 13.79
C ALA A 31 1.40 -3.64 14.43
N SER A 32 1.80 -3.67 15.71
CA SER A 32 2.36 -2.51 16.41
C SER A 32 3.70 -2.03 15.81
N PHE A 33 4.53 -2.95 15.31
CA PHE A 33 5.76 -2.59 14.59
C PHE A 33 5.45 -1.95 13.23
N GLN A 34 4.40 -2.40 12.56
CA GLN A 34 3.94 -1.80 11.31
C GLN A 34 3.42 -0.37 11.52
N GLU A 35 2.64 -0.14 12.58
CA GLU A 35 2.20 1.21 12.97
C GLU A 35 3.40 2.12 13.26
N LYS A 36 4.41 1.63 14.00
CA LYS A 36 5.66 2.37 14.24
C LYS A 36 6.39 2.75 12.96
N TYR A 37 6.43 1.84 11.99
CA TYR A 37 7.06 2.08 10.70
C TYR A 37 6.34 3.20 9.94
N PHE A 38 5.01 3.17 9.91
CA PHE A 38 4.22 4.19 9.22
C PHE A 38 4.32 5.56 9.90
N ASN A 39 4.35 5.59 11.22
CA ASN A 39 4.34 6.81 12.03
C ASN A 39 5.73 7.39 12.37
N ASP A 40 6.82 6.82 11.83
CA ASP A 40 8.20 7.22 12.18
C ASP A 40 8.48 7.21 13.70
N SER A 41 7.91 6.23 14.42
CA SER A 41 7.94 6.17 15.89
C SER A 41 8.70 4.97 16.45
N PHE A 42 9.67 4.45 15.68
CA PHE A 42 10.62 3.48 16.20
C PHE A 42 11.57 4.11 17.19
N GLU A 43 11.74 3.45 18.33
CA GLU A 43 12.71 3.81 19.34
C GLU A 43 14.15 3.51 18.84
N PRO A 44 15.16 4.29 19.26
CA PRO A 44 16.53 4.16 18.76
C PRO A 44 17.14 2.75 18.94
N GLU A 45 16.75 2.02 19.97
CA GLU A 45 17.26 0.69 20.30
C GLU A 45 16.97 -0.33 19.19
N TYR A 46 15.87 -0.13 18.44
CA TYR A 46 15.53 -0.99 17.30
C TYR A 46 16.43 -0.77 16.08
N ASN A 47 17.14 0.36 16.01
CA ASN A 47 18.00 0.72 14.87
C ASN A 47 17.26 0.65 13.50
N VAL A 48 15.96 0.89 13.50
CA VAL A 48 15.12 0.89 12.30
C VAL A 48 14.90 2.33 11.85
N LYS A 49 15.29 2.63 10.61
CA LYS A 49 14.92 3.88 9.92
C LYS A 49 13.86 3.57 8.86
N PRO A 50 12.61 4.02 9.04
CA PRO A 50 11.58 3.83 8.03
C PRO A 50 11.97 4.46 6.68
N VAL A 51 11.63 3.77 5.60
CA VAL A 51 11.82 4.22 4.23
C VAL A 51 10.48 4.72 3.72
N SER A 52 10.40 6.00 3.35
CA SER A 52 9.16 6.65 2.94
C SER A 52 8.45 5.92 1.81
N GLY A 53 9.18 5.41 0.82
CA GLY A 53 8.63 4.66 -0.31
C GLY A 53 8.02 3.29 0.05
N LEU A 54 8.19 2.80 1.28
CA LEU A 54 7.57 1.57 1.77
C LEU A 54 6.35 1.84 2.67
N LYS A 55 5.95 3.09 2.83
CA LYS A 55 4.74 3.48 3.55
C LYS A 55 3.56 3.54 2.57
N ASN A 56 2.54 2.74 2.80
CA ASN A 56 1.33 2.71 1.99
C ASN A 56 0.22 3.60 2.58
N SER A 57 0.53 4.88 2.79
CA SER A 57 -0.46 5.83 3.31
C SER A 57 -1.61 6.04 2.32
N PRO A 58 -2.87 6.11 2.80
CA PRO A 58 -4.00 6.41 1.94
C PRO A 58 -3.85 7.81 1.33
N ILE A 59 -4.23 7.93 0.06
CA ILE A 59 -4.25 9.19 -0.69
C ILE A 59 -5.71 9.61 -0.86
N PRO A 60 -6.07 10.88 -0.59
CA PRO A 60 -7.42 11.36 -0.86
C PRO A 60 -7.68 11.40 -2.37
N VAL A 61 -8.71 10.69 -2.81
CA VAL A 61 -9.21 10.75 -4.19
C VAL A 61 -10.37 11.73 -4.23
N LYS A 62 -10.19 12.87 -4.89
CA LYS A 62 -11.22 13.91 -4.98
C LYS A 62 -11.14 14.65 -6.32
N PRO A 63 -11.92 14.21 -7.33
CA PRO A 63 -11.94 14.88 -8.64
C PRO A 63 -12.37 16.34 -8.47
N ALA A 64 -11.63 17.26 -9.08
CA ALA A 64 -11.83 18.71 -8.91
C ALA A 64 -13.19 19.22 -9.42
N ASP A 65 -13.77 18.52 -10.39
CA ASP A 65 -15.04 18.87 -11.04
C ASP A 65 -16.25 18.10 -10.47
N LEU A 66 -16.02 17.18 -9.53
CA LEU A 66 -17.08 16.42 -8.89
C LEU A 66 -17.60 17.17 -7.65
N ASN A 67 -18.85 17.63 -7.73
CA ASN A 67 -19.49 18.45 -6.69
C ASN A 67 -20.42 17.67 -5.75
N ARG A 68 -20.77 16.43 -6.09
CA ARG A 68 -21.70 15.58 -5.31
C ARG A 68 -20.99 14.30 -4.87
N TYR A 69 -21.12 14.00 -3.58
CA TYR A 69 -20.55 12.81 -2.96
C TYR A 69 -21.65 12.07 -2.18
N PRO A 70 -21.65 10.73 -2.18
CA PRO A 70 -22.52 9.98 -1.28
C PRO A 70 -22.11 10.27 0.16
N LEU A 71 -23.11 10.48 1.03
CA LEU A 71 -22.90 10.71 2.45
C LEU A 71 -23.46 9.54 3.27
N PRO A 72 -22.97 9.31 4.50
CA PRO A 72 -23.56 8.33 5.40
C PRO A 72 -25.06 8.56 5.55
N GLY A 73 -25.87 7.53 5.25
CA GLY A 73 -27.33 7.60 5.30
C GLY A 73 -28.01 8.42 4.19
N LYS A 74 -27.23 8.97 3.24
CA LYS A 74 -27.73 9.73 2.07
C LYS A 74 -26.94 9.33 0.81
N PRO A 75 -27.19 8.13 0.27
CA PRO A 75 -26.54 7.68 -0.96
C PRO A 75 -26.98 8.54 -2.15
N LEU A 76 -26.10 8.68 -3.15
CA LEU A 76 -26.49 9.19 -4.46
C LEU A 76 -27.29 8.12 -5.22
N SER A 77 -28.07 8.55 -6.21
CA SER A 77 -28.85 7.65 -7.06
C SER A 77 -28.94 8.16 -8.50
N GLY A 78 -29.21 7.24 -9.43
CA GLY A 78 -29.30 7.54 -10.86
C GLY A 78 -28.05 8.23 -11.39
N LYS A 79 -28.24 9.26 -12.22
CA LYS A 79 -27.17 9.98 -12.92
C LYS A 79 -26.09 10.56 -11.99
N ASP A 80 -26.46 10.99 -10.77
CA ASP A 80 -25.50 11.52 -9.81
C ASP A 80 -24.54 10.42 -9.32
N MET A 81 -25.04 9.20 -9.16
CA MET A 81 -24.21 8.05 -8.77
C MET A 81 -23.34 7.59 -9.95
N ASP A 82 -23.90 7.56 -11.17
CA ASP A 82 -23.15 7.18 -12.37
C ASP A 82 -21.97 8.14 -12.60
N GLU A 83 -22.21 9.45 -12.48
CA GLU A 83 -21.17 10.47 -12.60
C GLU A 83 -20.13 10.33 -11.49
N PHE A 84 -20.55 10.14 -10.24
CA PHE A 84 -19.64 9.90 -9.12
C PHE A 84 -18.71 8.72 -9.39
N VAL A 85 -19.25 7.56 -9.79
CA VAL A 85 -18.45 6.36 -10.07
C VAL A 85 -17.48 6.64 -11.22
N PHE A 86 -17.97 7.22 -12.32
CA PHE A 86 -17.15 7.51 -13.49
C PHE A 86 -15.97 8.44 -13.16
N ARG A 87 -16.23 9.55 -12.45
CA ARG A 87 -15.21 10.54 -12.08
C ARG A 87 -14.20 9.97 -11.08
N MET A 88 -14.66 9.23 -10.07
CA MET A 88 -13.77 8.60 -9.10
C MET A 88 -12.87 7.55 -9.75
N SER A 89 -13.42 6.70 -10.61
CA SER A 89 -12.63 5.70 -11.34
C SER A 89 -11.62 6.33 -12.29
N THR A 90 -11.97 7.44 -12.95
CA THR A 90 -11.05 8.19 -13.82
C THR A 90 -9.89 8.78 -13.03
N GLU A 91 -10.17 9.47 -11.92
CA GLU A 91 -9.14 10.03 -11.04
C GLU A 91 -8.20 8.94 -10.48
N ILE A 92 -8.74 7.78 -10.11
CA ILE A 92 -7.92 6.64 -9.67
C ILE A 92 -7.04 6.14 -10.81
N ALA A 93 -7.57 6.01 -12.03
CA ALA A 93 -6.81 5.58 -13.19
C ALA A 93 -5.66 6.56 -13.50
N ASP A 94 -5.91 7.87 -13.40
CA ASP A 94 -4.89 8.90 -13.61
C ASP A 94 -3.79 8.85 -12.54
N ILE A 95 -4.17 8.72 -11.25
CA ILE A 95 -3.21 8.55 -10.14
C ILE A 95 -2.32 7.32 -10.35
N LEU A 96 -2.89 6.24 -10.89
CA LEU A 96 -2.20 4.99 -11.15
C LEU A 96 -1.48 4.93 -12.51
N GLY A 97 -1.65 5.94 -13.37
CA GLY A 97 -1.08 5.97 -14.72
C GLY A 97 -1.60 4.85 -15.63
N LEU A 98 -2.90 4.51 -15.53
CA LEU A 98 -3.50 3.43 -16.32
C LEU A 98 -3.92 3.92 -17.71
N GLU A 99 -3.51 3.19 -18.74
CA GLU A 99 -3.93 3.44 -20.11
C GLU A 99 -5.12 2.55 -20.51
N LYS A 100 -5.99 3.07 -21.38
CA LYS A 100 -7.05 2.30 -21.99
C LYS A 100 -6.42 1.29 -22.95
N ARG A 101 -6.69 -0.01 -22.73
CA ARG A 101 -6.31 -1.07 -23.66
C ARG A 101 -7.14 -1.03 -24.94
#